data_AF-A0A257GWA9-F1
#
_entry.id   AF-A0A257GWA9-F1
#
_cell.length_a   1.000
_cell.length_b   1.000
_cell.length_c   1.000
_cell.angle_alpha   90.00
_cell.angle_beta   90.00
_cell.angle_gamma   90.00
#
_symmetry.space_group_name_H-M   'P 1'
#
loop_
_entity.id
_entity.type
_entity.pdbx_description
1 polymer ?
#
loop_
_entity_poly.entity_id
_entity_poly.type
_entity_poly.pdbx_seq_one_letter_code
_entity_poly.pdbx_strand_id
1 'polypeptide(L)'
;THTLPLYYFGKDPAWSMGSSYLFGLNARADDRWLTSPAGQAEWGKFAAAQGVESWPLGAISGRAELPSQGTQAPGVYNLTQSWWCKRPITGLSALRGLRVRLGGADQAIWERLGVLPHNIPGGEIFKALENGTLDCTAWFTPYDDARLGFNRQAAYLVHWGPNEGRSSIQTMLLANARALESLPPAYRAALDGAAVDANTWMQAQYEAQNLPAL
;
A
#
# COMPACT_ATOMS: atom_id res chain seq x y z
N THR A 1 -13.91 -2.82 -10.56
CA THR A 1 -13.03 -3.62 -9.70
C THR A 1 -12.45 -2.76 -8.60
N HIS A 2 -12.51 -3.21 -7.34
CA HIS A 2 -11.74 -2.63 -6.24
C HIS A 2 -10.32 -3.19 -6.27
N THR A 3 -9.32 -2.32 -6.35
CA THR A 3 -7.93 -2.72 -6.59
C THR A 3 -6.97 -1.64 -6.11
N LEU A 4 -5.69 -1.97 -6.01
CA LEU A 4 -4.63 -0.99 -5.88
C LEU A 4 -4.10 -0.66 -7.29
N PRO A 5 -4.15 0.60 -7.73
CA PRO A 5 -3.55 1.02 -9.00
C PRO A 5 -2.07 0.63 -9.15
N LEU A 6 -1.26 0.64 -8.07
CA LEU A 6 0.16 0.27 -8.12
C LEU A 6 0.43 -1.15 -8.66
N TYR A 7 -0.55 -2.05 -8.64
CA TYR A 7 -0.41 -3.38 -9.26
C TYR A 7 -0.29 -3.31 -10.79
N TYR A 8 -0.72 -2.21 -11.41
CA TYR A 8 -0.58 -1.97 -12.84
C TYR A 8 0.69 -1.18 -13.20
N PHE A 9 1.63 -1.00 -12.25
CA PHE A 9 2.91 -0.32 -12.48
C PHE A 9 3.68 -0.86 -13.70
N GLY A 10 3.67 -2.19 -13.89
CA GLY A 10 4.32 -2.82 -15.04
C GLY A 10 3.66 -2.52 -16.40
N LYS A 11 2.41 -2.03 -16.41
CA LYS A 11 1.75 -1.53 -17.63
C LYS A 11 2.09 -0.08 -17.89
N ASP A 12 1.98 0.75 -16.85
CA ASP A 12 2.36 2.16 -16.88
C ASP A 12 2.72 2.60 -15.44
N PRO A 13 3.93 3.13 -15.18
CA PRO A 13 4.31 3.64 -13.87
C PRO A 13 3.37 4.71 -13.31
N ALA A 14 2.67 5.47 -14.17
CA ALA A 14 1.71 6.50 -13.75
C ALA A 14 0.56 5.93 -12.91
N TRP A 15 0.24 4.63 -13.04
CA TRP A 15 -0.75 3.98 -12.20
C TRP A 15 -0.44 4.08 -10.70
N SER A 16 0.84 4.14 -10.30
CA SER A 16 1.21 4.30 -8.89
C SER A 16 0.71 5.61 -8.28
N MET A 17 0.44 6.65 -9.10
CA MET A 17 -0.05 7.94 -8.62
C MET A 17 -1.48 7.87 -8.05
N GLY A 18 -2.28 6.91 -8.51
CA GLY A 18 -3.61 6.66 -7.95
C GLY A 18 -3.59 5.73 -6.73
N SER A 19 -2.43 5.33 -6.23
CA SER A 19 -2.33 4.42 -5.09
C SER A 19 -1.32 4.91 -4.07
N SER A 20 -0.03 4.74 -4.34
CA SER A 20 1.04 5.14 -3.44
C SER A 20 2.40 4.95 -4.08
N TYR A 21 3.38 5.60 -3.45
CA TYR A 21 4.80 5.46 -3.70
C TYR A 21 5.57 5.73 -2.40
N LEU A 22 6.79 5.23 -2.34
CA LEU A 22 7.73 5.51 -1.27
C LEU A 22 7.94 7.01 -1.07
N PHE A 23 7.88 7.48 0.18
CA PHE A 23 7.96 8.90 0.55
C PHE A 23 6.87 9.78 -0.08
N GLY A 24 5.75 9.16 -0.48
CA GLY A 24 4.60 9.86 -1.03
C GLY A 24 3.73 10.53 0.04
N LEU A 25 2.56 10.95 -0.42
CA LEU A 25 1.56 11.61 0.40
C LEU A 25 1.02 10.69 1.51
N ASN A 26 0.45 11.30 2.53
CA ASN A 26 -0.38 10.58 3.50
C ASN A 26 -1.83 10.52 3.00
N ALA A 27 -2.67 9.70 3.65
CA ALA A 27 -4.04 9.46 3.21
C ALA A 27 -4.86 10.75 3.01
N ARG A 28 -4.74 11.70 3.93
CA ARG A 28 -5.43 13.00 3.81
C ARG A 28 -4.97 13.82 2.61
N ALA A 29 -3.68 13.78 2.31
CA ALA A 29 -3.12 14.52 1.18
C ALA A 29 -3.39 13.81 -0.15
N ASP A 30 -3.38 12.48 -0.18
CA ASP A 30 -3.84 11.67 -1.32
C ASP A 30 -5.31 11.97 -1.63
N ASP A 31 -6.20 11.87 -0.63
CA ASP A 31 -7.62 12.18 -0.77
C ASP A 31 -7.83 13.61 -1.29
N ARG A 32 -7.12 14.58 -0.71
CA ARG A 32 -7.18 15.98 -1.17
C ARG A 32 -6.77 16.10 -2.63
N TRP A 33 -5.66 15.49 -3.04
CA TRP A 33 -5.19 15.59 -4.42
C TRP A 33 -6.17 14.90 -5.36
N LEU A 34 -6.50 13.64 -5.08
CA LEU A 34 -7.40 12.80 -5.89
C LEU A 34 -8.81 13.35 -6.01
N THR A 35 -9.32 14.11 -5.05
CA THR A 35 -10.67 14.71 -5.13
C THR A 35 -10.66 16.18 -5.55
N SER A 36 -9.49 16.82 -5.60
CA SER A 36 -9.38 18.20 -6.07
C SER A 36 -9.65 18.33 -7.57
N PRO A 37 -10.15 19.48 -8.06
CA PRO A 37 -10.32 19.72 -9.49
C PRO A 37 -9.03 19.53 -10.29
N ALA A 38 -7.89 19.95 -9.75
CA ALA A 38 -6.60 19.82 -10.42
C ALA A 38 -6.13 18.36 -10.50
N GLY A 39 -6.23 17.61 -9.39
CA GLY A 39 -5.86 16.19 -9.39
C GLY A 39 -6.79 15.36 -10.24
N GLN A 40 -8.10 15.61 -10.22
CA GLN A 40 -9.08 14.98 -11.11
C GLN A 40 -8.82 15.30 -12.59
N ALA A 41 -8.37 16.52 -12.92
CA ALA A 41 -8.02 16.86 -14.29
C ALA A 41 -6.83 16.03 -14.81
N GLU A 42 -5.80 15.82 -14.00
CA GLU A 42 -4.62 15.03 -14.38
C GLU A 42 -4.90 13.52 -14.32
N TRP A 43 -5.34 13.03 -13.16
CA TRP A 43 -5.63 11.62 -12.94
C TRP A 43 -6.78 11.13 -13.81
N GLY A 44 -7.87 11.90 -13.91
CA GLY A 44 -9.02 11.54 -14.73
C GLY A 44 -8.67 11.44 -16.21
N LYS A 45 -7.77 12.29 -16.71
CA LYS A 45 -7.28 12.22 -18.10
C LYS A 45 -6.47 10.96 -18.35
N PHE A 46 -5.62 10.56 -17.39
CA PHE A 46 -4.91 9.29 -17.44
C PHE A 46 -5.87 8.09 -17.38
N ALA A 47 -6.79 8.05 -16.41
CA ALA A 47 -7.77 6.97 -16.25
C ALA A 47 -8.66 6.81 -17.49
N ALA A 48 -9.15 7.93 -18.06
CA ALA A 48 -9.97 7.93 -19.27
C ALA A 48 -9.23 7.39 -20.49
N ALA A 49 -7.93 7.69 -20.64
CA ALA A 49 -7.10 7.13 -21.70
C ALA A 49 -6.96 5.59 -21.61
N GLN A 50 -7.16 5.03 -20.42
CA GLN A 50 -7.18 3.60 -20.14
C GLN A 50 -8.60 2.99 -20.25
N GLY A 51 -9.60 3.79 -20.63
CA GLY A 51 -11.00 3.37 -20.77
C GLY A 51 -11.73 3.16 -19.45
N VAL A 52 -11.24 3.74 -18.35
CA VAL A 52 -11.84 3.61 -17.02
C VAL A 52 -12.16 4.96 -16.38
N GLU A 53 -13.23 4.97 -15.59
CA GLU A 53 -13.47 6.00 -14.58
C GLU A 53 -13.06 5.42 -13.22
N SER A 54 -12.66 6.29 -12.28
CA SER A 54 -12.11 5.84 -11.01
C SER A 54 -12.51 6.70 -9.83
N TRP A 55 -12.69 6.06 -8.68
CA TRP A 55 -12.95 6.71 -7.40
C TRP A 55 -12.02 6.18 -6.33
N PRO A 56 -11.49 7.06 -5.44
CA PRO A 56 -10.93 6.63 -4.17
C PRO A 56 -11.93 5.74 -3.44
N LEU A 57 -11.50 4.55 -3.03
CA LEU A 57 -12.35 3.54 -2.38
C LEU A 57 -11.68 2.92 -1.15
N GLY A 58 -10.93 3.74 -0.42
CA GLY A 58 -10.27 3.36 0.82
C GLY A 58 -8.81 3.75 0.81
N ALA A 59 -8.32 4.24 1.95
CA ALA A 59 -6.90 4.39 2.23
C ALA A 59 -6.46 3.35 3.27
N ILE A 60 -5.45 2.54 2.94
CA ILE A 60 -4.73 1.77 3.95
C ILE A 60 -3.72 2.74 4.58
N SER A 61 -3.96 3.16 5.80
CA SER A 61 -3.10 4.07 6.54
C SER A 61 -2.74 3.50 7.89
N GLY A 62 -1.61 3.93 8.44
CA GLY A 62 -1.22 3.52 9.78
C GLY A 62 0.03 4.26 10.19
N ARG A 63 -0.05 4.99 11.30
CA ARG A 63 1.09 5.65 11.91
C ARG A 63 1.04 5.41 13.40
N ALA A 64 2.19 5.09 13.98
CA ALA A 64 2.32 4.90 15.42
C ALA A 64 3.56 5.61 15.92
N GLU A 65 3.45 6.22 17.09
CA GLU A 65 4.62 6.62 17.84
C GLU A 65 5.22 5.36 18.47
N LEU A 66 6.45 5.02 18.08
CA LEU A 66 7.16 3.86 18.59
C LEU A 66 8.31 4.33 19.49
N PRO A 67 8.52 3.67 20.65
CA PRO A 67 9.68 3.93 21.48
C PRO A 67 10.96 3.43 20.78
N SER A 68 12.12 3.76 21.37
CA SER A 68 13.37 3.17 20.94
C SER A 68 13.39 1.66 21.19
N GLN A 69 13.76 0.86 20.18
CA GLN A 69 13.88 -0.59 20.31
C GLN A 69 15.07 -1.10 19.49
N GLY A 70 16.11 -1.61 20.14
CA GLY A 70 17.34 -2.01 19.45
C GLY A 70 17.98 -0.84 18.71
N THR A 71 18.15 -0.95 17.39
CA THR A 71 18.67 0.13 16.53
C THR A 71 17.60 1.13 16.05
N GLN A 72 16.33 0.92 16.40
CA GLN A 72 15.22 1.80 16.02
C GLN A 72 15.21 3.05 16.91
N ALA A 73 15.22 4.24 16.30
CA ALA A 73 15.06 5.50 17.00
C ALA A 73 13.62 5.68 17.51
N PRO A 74 13.36 6.44 18.59
CA PRO A 74 11.99 6.81 18.93
C PRO A 74 11.40 7.76 17.87
N GLY A 75 10.09 7.72 17.65
CA GLY A 75 9.41 8.67 16.76
C GLY A 75 8.13 8.12 16.14
N VAL A 76 7.58 8.87 15.17
CA VAL A 76 6.37 8.46 14.45
C VAL A 76 6.75 7.66 13.21
N TYR A 77 6.34 6.40 13.17
CA TYR A 77 6.63 5.47 12.10
C TYR A 77 5.41 5.24 11.22
N ASN A 78 5.65 5.10 9.91
CA ASN A 78 4.63 4.66 8.97
C ASN A 78 4.55 3.14 8.99
N LEU A 79 3.36 2.60 9.28
CA LEU A 79 3.15 1.17 9.43
C LEU A 79 2.91 0.46 8.09
N THR A 80 2.60 1.22 7.03
CA THR A 80 2.14 0.66 5.75
C THR A 80 3.25 0.05 4.86
N GLN A 81 4.46 0.00 5.39
CA GLN A 81 5.64 -0.55 4.71
C GLN A 81 6.58 -1.30 5.65
N SER A 82 6.06 -1.76 6.78
CA SER A 82 6.81 -2.58 7.72
C SER A 82 7.11 -3.93 7.08
N TRP A 83 8.30 -4.48 7.31
CA TRP A 83 8.68 -5.79 6.77
C TRP A 83 8.75 -6.82 7.87
N TRP A 84 8.14 -7.98 7.65
CA TRP A 84 8.38 -9.16 8.45
C TRP A 84 9.57 -9.92 7.88
N CYS A 85 10.65 -10.01 8.65
CA CYS A 85 11.89 -10.66 8.27
C CYS A 85 12.23 -11.86 9.16
N LYS A 86 12.84 -12.88 8.57
CA LYS A 86 13.32 -14.07 9.30
C LYS A 86 14.59 -13.80 10.12
N ARG A 87 15.34 -12.76 9.76
CA ARG A 87 16.57 -12.32 10.43
C ARG A 87 16.56 -10.81 10.67
N PRO A 88 17.31 -10.30 11.67
CA PRO A 88 17.47 -8.86 11.85
C PRO A 88 18.06 -8.18 10.61
N ILE A 89 17.60 -6.96 10.33
CA ILE A 89 18.13 -6.10 9.27
C ILE A 89 18.78 -4.88 9.93
N THR A 90 20.11 -4.86 9.95
CA THR A 90 20.90 -3.79 10.57
C THR A 90 21.75 -3.09 9.52
N GLY A 91 21.17 -2.06 8.89
CA GLY A 91 21.84 -1.23 7.89
C GLY A 91 21.76 -1.75 6.44
N LEU A 92 22.25 -0.94 5.51
CA LEU A 92 22.07 -1.14 4.07
C LEU A 92 22.76 -2.40 3.52
N SER A 93 23.88 -2.83 4.11
CA SER A 93 24.59 -4.04 3.65
C SER A 93 23.74 -5.30 3.81
N ALA A 94 22.86 -5.34 4.82
CA ALA A 94 21.99 -6.47 5.09
C ALA A 94 20.87 -6.65 4.03
N LEU A 95 20.62 -5.64 3.20
CA LEU A 95 19.60 -5.65 2.14
C LEU A 95 20.05 -6.43 0.89
N ARG A 96 21.35 -6.52 0.65
CA ARG A 96 21.88 -7.14 -0.57
C ARG A 96 21.57 -8.65 -0.61
N GLY A 97 20.95 -9.10 -1.70
CA GLY A 97 20.55 -10.48 -1.92
C GLY A 97 19.32 -10.92 -1.11
N LEU A 98 18.69 -10.02 -0.36
CA LEU A 98 17.52 -10.34 0.45
C LEU A 98 16.30 -10.56 -0.46
N ARG A 99 15.66 -11.72 -0.38
CA ARG A 99 14.46 -12.03 -1.18
C ARG A 99 13.24 -11.51 -0.44
N VAL A 100 12.63 -10.45 -0.97
CA VAL A 100 11.55 -9.76 -0.27
C VAL A 100 10.30 -9.73 -1.13
N ARG A 101 9.16 -10.11 -0.56
CA ARG A 101 7.91 -9.84 -1.24
C ARG A 101 7.62 -8.35 -1.19
N LEU A 102 7.59 -7.70 -2.35
CA LEU A 102 7.30 -6.28 -2.52
C LEU A 102 6.29 -6.10 -3.66
N GLY A 103 5.41 -5.10 -3.55
CA GLY A 103 4.38 -4.81 -4.55
C GLY A 103 4.59 -3.45 -5.23
N GLY A 104 4.34 -3.38 -6.54
CA GLY A 104 4.29 -2.13 -7.30
C GLY A 104 5.62 -1.39 -7.41
N ALA A 105 5.55 -0.06 -7.45
CA ALA A 105 6.70 0.83 -7.66
C ALA A 105 7.84 0.66 -6.65
N ASP A 106 7.53 0.20 -5.44
CA ASP A 106 8.52 -0.02 -4.38
C ASP A 106 9.60 -1.02 -4.79
N GLN A 107 9.27 -1.99 -5.65
CA GLN A 107 10.20 -3.01 -6.14
C GLN A 107 11.43 -2.37 -6.79
N ALA A 108 11.21 -1.43 -7.71
CA ALA A 108 12.28 -0.77 -8.46
C ALA A 108 13.22 0.06 -7.57
N ILE A 109 12.74 0.56 -6.42
CA ILE A 109 13.54 1.32 -5.47
C ILE A 109 14.41 0.37 -4.64
N TRP A 110 13.80 -0.68 -4.08
CA TRP A 110 14.51 -1.64 -3.24
C TRP A 110 15.52 -2.48 -4.03
N GLU A 111 15.25 -2.77 -5.32
CA GLU A 111 16.21 -3.40 -6.25
C GLU A 111 17.52 -2.63 -6.33
N ARG A 112 17.48 -1.30 -6.39
CA ARG A 112 18.68 -0.46 -6.44
C ARG A 112 19.52 -0.53 -5.17
N LEU A 113 18.92 -0.96 -4.06
CA LEU A 113 19.60 -1.21 -2.78
C LEU A 113 20.10 -2.67 -2.67
N GLY A 114 19.90 -3.48 -3.70
CA GLY A 114 20.37 -4.87 -3.80
C GLY A 114 19.38 -5.92 -3.29
N VAL A 115 18.14 -5.52 -2.97
CA VAL A 115 17.05 -6.44 -2.64
C VAL A 115 16.63 -7.20 -3.91
N LEU A 116 16.23 -8.45 -3.75
CA LEU A 116 15.64 -9.27 -4.81
C LEU A 116 14.12 -9.30 -4.60
N PRO A 117 13.32 -8.43 -5.24
CA PRO A 117 11.89 -8.41 -5.02
C PRO A 117 11.22 -9.62 -5.69
N HIS A 118 10.19 -10.14 -5.03
CA HIS A 118 9.29 -11.13 -5.57
C HIS A 118 7.86 -10.60 -5.52
N ASN A 119 7.14 -10.64 -6.64
CA ASN A 119 5.73 -10.23 -6.68
C ASN A 119 4.84 -11.47 -6.76
N ILE A 120 4.48 -12.02 -5.60
CA ILE A 120 3.54 -13.14 -5.50
C ILE A 120 2.22 -12.70 -4.83
N PRO A 121 1.10 -13.38 -5.12
CA PRO A 121 -0.19 -13.13 -4.47
C PRO A 121 -0.14 -13.29 -2.94
N GLY A 122 -0.97 -12.52 -2.22
CA GLY A 122 -0.96 -12.48 -0.76
C GLY A 122 -1.13 -13.84 -0.08
N GLY A 123 -1.99 -14.70 -0.63
CA GLY A 123 -2.25 -16.04 -0.11
C GLY A 123 -1.08 -17.02 -0.25
N GLU A 124 -0.06 -16.69 -1.05
CA GLU A 124 1.11 -17.54 -1.27
C GLU A 124 2.29 -17.13 -0.38
N ILE A 125 2.27 -15.93 0.20
CA ILE A 125 3.37 -15.35 0.97
C ILE A 125 3.75 -16.20 2.18
N PHE A 126 2.75 -16.67 2.95
CA PHE A 126 3.02 -17.45 4.17
C PHE A 126 3.83 -18.72 3.85
N LYS A 127 3.41 -19.47 2.83
CA LYS A 127 4.10 -20.69 2.39
C LYS A 127 5.49 -20.37 1.83
N ALA A 128 5.64 -19.25 1.13
CA ALA A 128 6.92 -18.81 0.59
C ALA A 128 7.93 -18.38 1.69
N LEU A 129 7.46 -17.86 2.83
CA LEU A 129 8.29 -17.63 4.01
C LEU A 129 8.65 -18.95 4.70
N GLU A 130 7.67 -19.83 4.87
CA GLU A 130 7.81 -21.14 5.51
C GLU A 130 8.86 -22.01 4.80
N ASN A 131 8.75 -22.15 3.48
CA ASN A 131 9.68 -22.93 2.66
C ASN A 131 11.01 -22.22 2.38
N GLY A 132 11.17 -20.97 2.83
CA GLY A 132 12.40 -20.19 2.68
C GLY A 132 12.66 -19.68 1.26
N THR A 133 11.65 -19.58 0.40
CA THR A 133 11.74 -18.89 -0.89
C THR A 133 11.83 -17.36 -0.69
N LEU A 134 11.23 -16.85 0.39
CA LEU A 134 11.34 -15.46 0.85
C LEU A 134 12.11 -15.37 2.17
N ASP A 135 12.90 -14.32 2.30
CA ASP A 135 13.60 -13.94 3.53
C ASP A 135 12.80 -12.91 4.35
N CYS A 136 12.08 -12.03 3.66
CA CYS A 136 11.16 -11.09 4.25
C CYS A 136 9.90 -10.90 3.39
N THR A 137 8.87 -10.27 3.97
CA THR A 137 7.69 -9.83 3.25
C THR A 137 7.22 -8.46 3.71
N ALA A 138 6.68 -7.69 2.77
CA ALA A 138 5.79 -6.57 3.04
C ALA A 138 4.45 -6.84 2.36
N TRP A 139 3.36 -6.68 3.11
CA TRP A 139 2.03 -6.70 2.52
C TRP A 139 1.39 -5.33 2.64
N PHE A 140 0.74 -5.04 3.75
CA PHE A 140 0.08 -3.75 3.95
C PHE A 140 0.41 -3.17 5.32
N THR A 141 -0.12 -3.73 6.39
CA THR A 141 0.05 -3.20 7.75
C THR A 141 0.17 -4.34 8.75
N PRO A 142 0.68 -4.10 9.98
CA PRO A 142 0.77 -5.13 11.02
C PRO A 142 -0.55 -5.89 11.26
N TYR A 143 -1.69 -5.20 11.18
CA TYR A 143 -3.00 -5.81 11.29
C TYR A 143 -3.29 -6.87 10.20
N ASP A 144 -3.09 -6.52 8.93
CA ASP A 144 -3.31 -7.46 7.83
C ASP A 144 -2.27 -8.59 7.86
N ASP A 145 -1.02 -8.23 8.13
CA ASP A 145 0.12 -9.14 8.15
C ASP A 145 -0.02 -10.21 9.25
N ALA A 146 -0.54 -9.82 10.42
CA ALA A 146 -0.84 -10.73 11.53
C ALA A 146 -1.96 -11.71 11.18
N ARG A 147 -3.00 -11.26 10.46
CA ARG A 147 -4.09 -12.14 9.99
C ARG A 147 -3.61 -13.15 8.95
N LEU A 148 -2.66 -12.75 8.11
CA LEU A 148 -1.98 -13.64 7.16
C LEU A 148 -0.92 -14.52 7.85
N GLY A 149 -0.58 -14.22 9.11
CA GLY A 149 0.28 -15.04 9.96
C GLY A 149 1.77 -14.90 9.70
N PHE A 150 2.22 -13.81 9.06
CA PHE A 150 3.64 -13.64 8.73
C PHE A 150 4.55 -13.62 9.95
N ASN A 151 4.04 -13.06 11.06
CA ASN A 151 4.69 -13.06 12.37
C ASN A 151 5.03 -14.48 12.91
N ARG A 152 4.37 -15.54 12.42
CA ARG A 152 4.69 -16.92 12.78
C ARG A 152 5.90 -17.49 12.02
N GLN A 153 6.22 -16.94 10.85
CA GLN A 153 7.32 -17.42 9.99
C GLN A 153 8.52 -16.47 9.98
N ALA A 154 8.30 -15.20 10.33
CA ALA A 154 9.29 -14.14 10.37
C ALA A 154 9.11 -13.37 11.68
N ALA A 155 10.13 -13.40 12.55
CA ALA A 155 10.04 -12.88 13.91
C ALA A 155 10.38 -11.39 14.05
N TYR A 156 11.01 -10.80 13.03
CA TYR A 156 11.51 -9.42 13.09
C TYR A 156 10.63 -8.50 12.27
N LEU A 157 9.89 -7.61 12.94
CA LEU A 157 9.19 -6.51 12.30
C LEU A 157 10.16 -5.34 12.11
N VAL A 158 10.43 -4.97 10.87
CA VAL A 158 11.35 -3.90 10.48
C VAL A 158 10.54 -2.70 10.02
N HIS A 159 10.73 -1.57 10.69
CA HIS A 159 10.22 -0.27 10.25
C HIS A 159 11.35 0.56 9.63
N TRP A 160 11.03 1.30 8.57
CA TRP A 160 11.91 2.33 8.00
C TRP A 160 11.85 3.58 8.89
N GLY A 161 12.86 4.45 8.89
CA GLY A 161 13.04 5.49 9.91
C GLY A 161 11.81 6.40 10.17
N PRO A 162 11.84 7.27 11.19
CA PRO A 162 10.69 8.11 11.52
C PRO A 162 10.23 8.93 10.32
N ASN A 163 8.93 8.87 10.01
CA ASN A 163 8.30 9.47 8.83
C ASN A 163 8.80 8.96 7.47
N GLU A 164 9.63 7.93 7.44
CA GLU A 164 10.10 7.29 6.21
C GLU A 164 9.13 6.23 5.72
N GLY A 165 9.34 5.80 4.48
CA GLY A 165 8.55 4.77 3.85
C GLY A 165 7.25 5.30 3.27
N ARG A 166 6.26 4.42 3.16
CA ARG A 166 4.94 4.73 2.59
C ARG A 166 3.96 5.11 3.69
N SER A 167 3.38 6.31 3.61
CA SER A 167 2.45 6.83 4.63
C SER A 167 1.00 6.37 4.42
N SER A 168 0.63 6.02 3.19
CA SER A 168 -0.72 5.60 2.81
C SER A 168 -0.68 4.72 1.55
N ILE A 169 -1.69 3.89 1.38
CA ILE A 169 -1.97 3.13 0.16
C ILE A 169 -3.41 3.38 -0.24
N GLN A 170 -3.62 4.20 -1.27
CA GLN A 170 -4.95 4.39 -1.80
C GLN A 170 -5.37 3.15 -2.59
N THR A 171 -6.57 2.68 -2.30
CA THR A 171 -7.31 1.72 -3.10
C THR A 171 -8.34 2.47 -3.93
N MET A 172 -8.61 1.95 -5.11
CA MET A 172 -9.51 2.58 -6.08
C MET A 172 -10.59 1.61 -6.51
N LEU A 173 -11.78 2.14 -6.75
CA LEU A 173 -12.70 1.53 -7.70
C LEU A 173 -12.27 1.95 -9.10
N LEU A 174 -11.93 1.00 -9.95
CA LEU A 174 -11.76 1.21 -11.39
C LEU A 174 -12.96 0.59 -12.11
N ALA A 175 -13.72 1.39 -12.85
CA ALA A 175 -14.91 0.94 -13.57
C ALA A 175 -14.80 1.26 -15.06
N ASN A 176 -15.32 0.38 -15.91
CA ASN A 176 -15.32 0.60 -17.35
C ASN A 176 -16.19 1.81 -17.69
N ALA A 177 -15.61 2.81 -18.37
CA ALA A 177 -16.29 4.07 -18.65
C ALA A 177 -17.58 3.88 -19.46
N ARG A 178 -17.56 3.00 -20.48
CA ARG A 178 -18.73 2.71 -21.32
C ARG A 178 -19.85 2.04 -20.54
N ALA A 179 -19.52 1.12 -19.62
CA ALA A 179 -20.53 0.47 -18.80
C ALA A 179 -21.26 1.48 -17.90
N LEU A 180 -20.55 2.52 -17.42
CA LEU A 180 -21.11 3.56 -16.58
C LEU A 180 -22.08 4.49 -17.34
N GLU A 181 -21.92 4.66 -18.65
CA GLU A 181 -22.86 5.44 -19.48
C GLU A 181 -24.28 4.86 -19.46
N SER A 182 -24.41 3.56 -19.21
CA SER A 182 -25.71 2.88 -19.12
C SER A 182 -26.40 3.06 -17.77
N LEU A 183 -25.71 3.60 -16.75
CA LEU A 183 -26.28 3.75 -15.43
C LEU A 183 -27.25 4.94 -15.37
N PRO A 184 -28.44 4.76 -14.75
CA PRO A 184 -29.32 5.87 -14.43
C PRO A 184 -28.58 6.91 -13.55
N PRO A 185 -28.91 8.21 -13.68
CA PRO A 185 -28.26 9.27 -12.89
C PRO A 185 -28.26 9.00 -11.38
N ALA A 186 -29.33 8.42 -10.86
CA ALA A 186 -29.44 8.06 -9.45
C ALA A 186 -28.39 7.03 -9.00
N TYR A 187 -28.04 6.07 -9.86
CA TYR A 187 -27.03 5.06 -9.55
C TYR A 187 -25.62 5.61 -9.66
N ARG A 188 -25.38 6.57 -10.57
CA ARG A 188 -24.11 7.28 -10.63
C ARG A 188 -23.88 8.11 -9.36
N ALA A 189 -24.88 8.87 -8.93
CA ALA A 189 -24.82 9.61 -7.67
C ALA A 189 -24.66 8.70 -6.44
N ALA A 190 -25.32 7.53 -6.43
CA ALA A 190 -25.14 6.54 -5.37
C ALA A 190 -23.71 5.99 -5.33
N LEU A 191 -23.08 5.78 -6.50
CA LEU A 191 -21.69 5.34 -6.58
C LEU A 191 -20.72 6.38 -6.01
N ASP A 192 -20.90 7.65 -6.35
CA ASP A 192 -20.10 8.76 -5.82
C ASP A 192 -20.16 8.81 -4.28
N GLY A 193 -21.38 8.76 -3.74
CA GLY A 193 -21.60 8.79 -2.29
C GLY A 193 -21.02 7.56 -1.57
N ALA A 194 -21.27 6.36 -2.12
CA ALA A 194 -20.75 5.12 -1.54
C ALA A 194 -19.21 5.07 -1.58
N ALA A 195 -18.59 5.64 -2.61
CA ALA A 195 -17.14 5.68 -2.71
C ALA A 195 -16.51 6.56 -1.63
N VAL A 196 -17.06 7.75 -1.39
CA VAL A 196 -16.59 8.65 -0.31
C VAL A 196 -16.75 8.01 1.07
N ASP A 197 -17.89 7.36 1.32
CA ASP A 197 -18.15 6.67 2.59
C ASP A 197 -17.17 5.50 2.79
N ALA A 198 -17.05 4.62 1.80
CA ALA A 198 -16.11 3.51 1.84
C ALA A 198 -14.66 3.98 2.02
N ASN A 199 -14.30 5.10 1.38
CA ASN A 199 -12.96 5.69 1.48
C ASN A 199 -12.61 6.07 2.92
N THR A 200 -13.51 6.82 3.54
CA THR A 200 -13.37 7.29 4.92
C THR A 200 -13.45 6.13 5.92
N TRP A 201 -14.40 5.21 5.71
CA TRP A 201 -14.62 4.07 6.60
C TRP A 201 -13.39 3.16 6.65
N MET A 202 -12.84 2.78 5.49
CA MET A 202 -11.69 1.86 5.44
C MET A 202 -10.46 2.46 6.12
N GLN A 203 -10.20 3.76 5.90
CA GLN A 203 -9.12 4.45 6.59
C GLN A 203 -9.27 4.41 8.11
N ALA A 204 -10.47 4.73 8.61
CA ALA A 204 -10.75 4.69 10.05
C ALA A 204 -10.58 3.28 10.64
N GLN A 205 -10.96 2.23 9.91
CA GLN A 205 -10.75 0.85 10.36
C GLN A 205 -9.27 0.51 10.51
N TYR A 206 -8.42 0.89 9.53
CA TYR A 206 -6.99 0.63 9.63
C TYR A 206 -6.33 1.41 10.77
N GLU A 207 -6.68 2.69 10.96
CA GLU A 207 -6.15 3.50 12.05
C GLU A 207 -6.53 2.92 13.43
N ALA A 208 -7.75 2.39 13.58
CA ALA A 208 -8.20 1.77 14.81
C ALA A 208 -7.54 0.40 15.09
N GLN A 209 -7.21 -0.36 14.05
CA GLN A 209 -6.82 -1.77 14.18
C GLN A 209 -5.32 -2.02 14.08
N ASN A 210 -4.54 -1.08 13.55
CA ASN A 210 -3.10 -1.25 13.38
C ASN A 210 -2.31 -1.20 14.69
N LEU A 211 -2.60 -0.25 15.58
CA LEU A 211 -1.84 -0.10 16.82
C LEU A 211 -1.98 -1.32 17.76
N PRO A 212 -3.17 -1.93 17.95
CA PRO A 212 -3.30 -3.16 18.73
C PRO A 212 -2.65 -4.40 18.11
N ALA A 213 -2.23 -4.34 16.83
CA ALA A 213 -1.66 -5.47 16.10
C ALA A 213 -0.12 -5.45 16.04
N LEU A 214 0.52 -4.42 16.61
CA LEU A 214 1.96 -4.34 16.86
C LEU A 214 2.35 -5.16 18.10
#